data_AF-A0A3R7RQ57-F1
#
_entry.id   AF-A0A3R7RQ57-F1
#
_cell.length_a   1.000
_cell.length_b   1.000
_cell.length_c   1.000
_cell.angle_alpha   90.00
_cell.angle_beta   90.00
_cell.angle_gamma   90.00
#
_symmetry.space_group_name_H-M   'P 1'
#
loop_
_entity.id
_entity.type
_entity.pdbx_description
1 polymer ?
#
loop_
_entity_poly.entity_id
_entity_poly.type
_entity_poly.pdbx_seq_one_letter_code
_entity_poly.pdbx_strand_id
1 'polypeptide(L)'
;LRNHKINNPVVLTGDIHSNWANELRVDDFKPDQAIVASEFVTTSLSSSGDGSSQFEGLDEFLGRNPCTKFHNRQRGYIMCDVTPYTYSSDYKVIDKVTSVGGKTTSLAKFTVESGRPNIHTA
;
A
#
# COMPACT_ATOMS: atom_id res chain seq x y z
N LEU A 1 -6.69 17.70 6.95
CA LEU A 1 -7.25 17.32 5.62
C LEU A 1 -8.63 17.91 5.37
N ARG A 2 -9.68 17.46 6.09
CA ARG A 2 -11.07 17.92 5.87
C ARG A 2 -11.29 19.43 5.97
N ASN A 3 -10.81 20.06 7.05
CA ASN A 3 -11.04 21.50 7.28
C ASN A 3 -10.34 22.39 6.24
N HIS A 4 -9.27 21.90 5.62
CA HIS A 4 -8.53 22.59 4.57
C HIS A 4 -8.97 22.19 3.15
N LYS A 5 -10.00 21.34 3.02
CA LYS A 5 -10.55 20.88 1.73
C LYS A 5 -9.46 20.33 0.79
N ILE A 6 -8.53 19.54 1.34
CA ILE A 6 -7.55 18.82 0.53
C ILE A 6 -8.26 17.65 -0.14
N ASN A 7 -8.29 17.65 -1.47
CA ASN A 7 -9.12 16.70 -2.23
C ASN A 7 -8.47 15.32 -2.41
N ASN A 8 -7.13 15.24 -2.47
CA ASN A 8 -6.41 14.02 -2.90
C ASN A 8 -5.25 13.64 -1.95
N PRO A 9 -5.45 13.56 -0.64
CA PRO A 9 -4.36 13.15 0.24
C PRO A 9 -3.96 11.70 -0.01
N VAL A 10 -2.68 11.51 -0.29
CA VAL A 10 -2.00 10.21 -0.36
C VAL A 10 -0.94 10.17 0.74
N VAL A 11 -0.90 9.09 1.51
CA VAL A 11 0.07 8.86 2.59
C VAL A 11 1.08 7.82 2.13
N LEU A 12 2.37 8.11 2.29
CA LEU A 12 3.46 7.18 2.03
C LEU A 12 4.08 6.78 3.37
N THR A 13 4.15 5.47 3.63
CA THR A 13 4.56 4.94 4.92
C THR A 13 5.61 3.85 4.73
N GLY A 14 6.43 3.60 5.76
CA GLY A 14 7.43 2.53 5.79
C GLY A 14 7.43 1.83 7.15
N ASP A 15 8.62 1.63 7.75
CA ASP A 15 8.86 1.06 9.08
C ASP A 15 8.49 -0.43 9.25
N ILE A 16 7.26 -0.83 8.93
CA ILE A 16 6.71 -2.15 9.31
C ILE A 16 7.18 -3.34 8.45
N HIS A 17 8.20 -3.12 7.61
CA HIS A 17 8.89 -4.15 6.80
C HIS A 17 7.96 -5.02 5.94
N SER A 18 6.83 -4.48 5.54
CA SER A 18 5.80 -5.14 4.74
C SER A 18 5.04 -4.11 3.90
N ASN A 19 4.55 -4.54 2.75
CA ASN A 19 3.78 -3.75 1.81
C ASN A 19 2.30 -3.78 2.18
N TRP A 20 1.65 -2.63 2.13
CA TRP A 20 0.20 -2.51 2.36
C TRP A 20 -0.38 -1.40 1.50
N ALA A 21 -1.65 -1.53 1.14
CA ALA A 21 -2.43 -0.44 0.57
C ALA A 21 -3.75 -0.31 1.35
N ASN A 22 -4.02 0.87 1.90
CA ASN A 22 -5.15 1.10 2.80
C ASN A 22 -6.03 2.28 2.35
N GLU A 23 -7.34 2.13 2.49
CA GLU A 23 -8.31 3.22 2.34
C GLU A 23 -8.65 3.82 3.71
N LEU A 24 -8.32 5.09 3.92
CA LEU A 24 -8.40 5.74 5.23
C LEU A 24 -9.70 6.50 5.43
N ARG A 25 -10.30 6.39 6.62
CA ARG A 25 -11.45 7.21 7.06
C ARG A 25 -11.01 8.23 8.10
N VAL A 26 -11.94 9.10 8.50
CA VAL A 26 -11.74 9.96 9.68
C VAL A 26 -11.81 9.13 10.96
N ASP A 27 -12.67 8.12 10.99
CA ASP A 27 -12.88 7.20 12.10
C ASP A 27 -13.03 5.78 11.53
N ASP A 28 -11.95 4.99 11.57
CA ASP A 28 -11.92 3.65 10.98
C ASP A 28 -12.80 2.63 11.72
N PHE A 29 -13.30 2.95 12.91
CA PHE A 29 -14.32 2.13 13.59
C PHE A 29 -15.72 2.30 12.97
N LYS A 30 -15.90 3.24 12.03
CA LYS A 30 -17.16 3.50 11.33
C LYS A 30 -17.01 3.17 9.84
N PRO A 31 -17.24 1.91 9.42
CA PRO A 31 -16.96 1.46 8.06
C PRO A 31 -17.78 2.19 6.99
N ASP A 32 -18.96 2.69 7.36
CA ASP A 32 -19.87 3.44 6.48
C ASP A 32 -19.43 4.89 6.24
N GLN A 33 -18.43 5.39 6.98
CA GLN A 33 -17.89 6.71 6.69
C GLN A 33 -17.14 6.74 5.37
N ALA A 34 -17.22 7.90 4.71
CA ALA A 34 -16.48 8.15 3.49
C ALA A 34 -14.97 8.01 3.70
N ILE A 35 -14.33 7.36 2.73
CA ILE A 35 -12.88 7.32 2.60
C ILE A 35 -12.41 8.74 2.29
N VAL A 36 -11.35 9.19 2.95
CA VAL A 36 -10.81 10.56 2.84
C VAL A 36 -9.39 10.60 2.29
N ALA A 37 -8.68 9.48 2.30
CA ALA A 37 -7.31 9.36 1.83
C ALA A 37 -6.99 7.91 1.46
N SER A 38 -5.88 7.73 0.75
CA SER A 38 -5.25 6.41 0.54
C SER A 38 -3.87 6.40 1.17
N GLU A 39 -3.44 5.22 1.63
CA GLU A 39 -2.10 4.98 2.12
C GLU A 39 -1.43 3.87 1.33
N PHE A 40 -0.17 4.08 0.97
CA PHE A 40 0.69 3.08 0.35
C PHE A 40 1.91 2.88 1.24
N VAL A 41 1.88 1.78 1.99
CA VAL A 41 2.98 1.38 2.88
C VAL A 41 3.98 0.57 2.07
N THR A 42 5.23 1.01 2.01
CA THR A 42 6.32 0.25 1.41
C THR A 42 6.95 -0.69 2.42
N THR A 43 7.33 -1.88 1.95
CA THR A 43 8.28 -2.74 2.66
C THR A 43 9.65 -2.06 2.86
N SER A 44 10.50 -2.70 3.66
CA SER A 44 11.93 -2.45 3.72
C SER A 44 12.66 -2.87 2.45
N LEU A 45 13.80 -2.21 2.19
CA LEU A 45 14.76 -2.64 1.18
C LEU A 45 15.37 -4.01 1.51
N SER A 46 15.68 -4.29 2.78
CA SER A 46 16.36 -5.54 3.16
C SER A 46 16.09 -6.07 4.58
N SER A 47 15.47 -5.28 5.47
CA SER A 47 15.20 -5.73 6.84
C SER A 47 14.33 -7.00 6.87
N SER A 48 14.68 -7.93 7.76
CA SER A 48 13.98 -9.22 7.96
C SER A 48 14.13 -10.24 6.82
N GLY A 49 15.19 -10.14 6.01
CA GLY A 49 15.59 -11.16 5.03
C GLY A 49 14.72 -11.18 3.77
N ASP A 50 14.67 -12.30 3.06
CA ASP A 50 13.99 -12.42 1.75
C ASP A 50 12.47 -12.22 1.86
N GLY A 51 11.89 -12.55 3.02
CA GLY A 51 10.47 -12.33 3.28
C GLY A 51 9.57 -13.44 2.77
N SER A 52 8.29 -13.11 2.62
CA SER A 52 7.24 -14.06 2.23
C SER A 52 6.08 -13.30 1.59
N SER A 53 5.20 -13.99 0.87
CA SER A 53 4.00 -13.34 0.33
C SER A 53 3.00 -12.96 1.42
N GLN A 54 2.93 -13.72 2.51
CA GLN A 54 1.89 -13.60 3.54
C GLN A 54 2.43 -13.92 4.94
N PHE A 55 1.67 -13.55 5.98
CA PHE A 55 1.88 -14.04 7.35
C PHE A 55 0.72 -14.96 7.77
N GLU A 56 0.93 -15.76 8.82
CA GLU A 56 -0.09 -16.63 9.39
C GLU A 56 -1.25 -15.79 9.99
N GLY A 57 -2.48 -16.06 9.57
CA GLY A 57 -3.66 -15.29 10.01
C GLY A 57 -3.98 -14.05 9.17
N LEU A 58 -3.34 -13.88 8.01
CA LEU A 58 -3.63 -12.76 7.09
C LEU A 58 -5.12 -12.65 6.74
N ASP A 59 -5.78 -13.77 6.44
CA ASP A 59 -7.21 -13.75 6.06
C ASP A 59 -8.12 -13.26 7.19
N GLU A 60 -7.85 -13.67 8.43
CA GLU A 60 -8.57 -13.17 9.60
C GLU A 60 -8.31 -11.68 9.80
N PHE A 61 -7.05 -11.25 9.66
CA PHE A 61 -6.69 -9.84 9.73
C PHE A 61 -7.44 -9.03 8.68
N LEU A 62 -7.46 -9.46 7.42
CA LEU A 62 -8.16 -8.75 6.34
C LEU A 62 -9.69 -8.75 6.56
N GLY A 63 -10.25 -9.84 7.10
CA GLY A 63 -11.66 -9.88 7.48
C GLY A 63 -12.04 -8.86 8.56
N ARG A 64 -11.11 -8.52 9.46
CA ARG A 64 -11.27 -7.51 10.51
C ARG A 64 -10.92 -6.09 10.06
N ASN A 65 -10.18 -5.95 8.97
CA ASN A 65 -9.66 -4.67 8.46
C ASN A 65 -10.06 -4.48 6.98
N PRO A 66 -11.34 -4.25 6.68
CA PRO A 66 -11.83 -4.12 5.30
C PRO A 66 -11.29 -2.89 4.55
N CYS A 67 -10.62 -1.98 5.26
CA CYS A 67 -9.88 -0.85 4.68
C CYS A 67 -8.62 -1.30 3.93
N THR A 68 -8.00 -2.42 4.33
CA THR A 68 -6.78 -2.94 3.71
C THR A 68 -7.11 -3.64 2.40
N LYS A 69 -6.52 -3.17 1.31
CA LYS A 69 -6.73 -3.67 -0.06
C LYS A 69 -5.60 -4.54 -0.57
N PHE A 70 -4.45 -4.49 0.09
CA PHE A 70 -3.26 -5.21 -0.32
C PHE A 70 -2.35 -5.51 0.86
N HIS A 71 -1.65 -6.63 0.78
CA HIS A 71 -0.60 -7.01 1.70
C HIS A 71 0.46 -7.87 0.98
N ASN A 72 1.75 -7.65 1.28
CA ASN A 72 2.84 -8.55 0.91
C ASN A 72 4.06 -8.34 1.83
N ARG A 73 4.87 -9.37 2.09
CA ARG A 73 6.07 -9.26 2.95
C ARG A 73 7.36 -9.63 2.23
N GLN A 74 7.44 -9.49 0.91
CA GLN A 74 8.72 -9.52 0.21
C GLN A 74 9.35 -8.13 0.28
N ARG A 75 10.67 -8.09 0.13
CA ARG A 75 11.44 -6.83 0.14
C ARG A 75 11.30 -6.10 -1.18
N GLY A 76 11.64 -4.81 -1.19
CA GLY A 76 11.57 -4.00 -2.39
C GLY A 76 11.23 -2.54 -2.11
N TYR A 77 10.48 -1.93 -3.00
CA TYR A 77 10.16 -0.51 -2.99
C TYR A 77 8.90 -0.23 -3.83
N ILE A 78 8.36 0.97 -3.72
CA ILE A 78 7.23 1.42 -4.55
C ILE A 78 7.75 2.41 -5.59
N MET A 79 7.39 2.20 -6.86
CA MET A 79 7.51 3.23 -7.90
C MET A 79 6.20 3.99 -8.01
N CYS A 80 6.26 5.32 -7.83
CA CYS A 80 5.09 6.18 -7.88
C CYS A 80 5.05 6.95 -9.21
N ASP A 81 3.94 6.90 -9.92
CA ASP A 81 3.66 7.74 -11.08
C ASP A 81 2.52 8.71 -10.73
N VAL A 82 2.76 10.01 -10.90
CA VAL A 82 1.84 11.06 -10.45
C VAL A 82 1.54 12.02 -11.58
N THR A 83 0.26 12.15 -11.89
CA THR A 83 -0.28 13.09 -12.87
C THR A 83 -1.31 14.01 -12.19
N PRO A 84 -1.82 15.04 -12.88
CA PRO A 84 -2.94 15.82 -12.35
C PRO A 84 -4.22 15.02 -12.09
N TYR A 85 -4.37 13.86 -12.74
CA TYR A 85 -5.60 13.05 -12.71
C TYR A 85 -5.46 11.77 -11.92
N THR A 86 -4.25 11.27 -11.73
CA THR A 86 -4.00 9.95 -11.14
C THR A 86 -2.74 9.96 -10.29
N TYR A 87 -2.77 9.15 -9.25
CA TYR A 87 -1.58 8.68 -8.55
C TYR A 87 -1.56 7.16 -8.65
N SER A 88 -0.44 6.58 -9.09
CA SER A 88 -0.25 5.13 -9.19
C SER A 88 0.93 4.66 -8.37
N SER A 89 0.77 3.54 -7.67
CA SER A 89 1.84 2.83 -6.94
C SER A 89 2.07 1.45 -7.54
N ASP A 90 3.26 1.23 -8.08
CA ASP A 90 3.75 -0.09 -8.54
C ASP A 90 4.67 -0.68 -7.48
N TYR A 91 4.19 -1.72 -6.79
CA TYR A 91 4.93 -2.44 -5.77
C TYR A 91 5.95 -3.35 -6.41
N LYS A 92 7.21 -2.90 -6.39
CA LYS A 92 8.36 -3.69 -6.83
C LYS A 92 8.82 -4.59 -5.70
N VAL A 93 8.88 -5.89 -5.96
CA VAL A 93 9.42 -6.87 -5.03
C VAL A 93 10.70 -7.49 -5.57
N ILE A 94 11.62 -7.78 -4.66
CA ILE A 94 12.88 -8.46 -4.92
C ILE A 94 12.77 -9.85 -4.29
N ASP A 95 12.99 -10.90 -5.09
CA ASP A 95 12.84 -12.30 -4.64
C ASP A 95 13.89 -12.70 -3.58
N LYS A 96 15.08 -12.12 -3.64
CA LYS A 96 16.18 -12.41 -2.74
C LYS A 96 17.03 -11.18 -2.43
N VAL A 97 17.16 -10.85 -1.16
CA VAL A 97 18.03 -9.77 -0.64
C VAL A 97 19.17 -10.31 0.21
N THR A 98 19.14 -11.58 0.58
CA THR A 98 20.19 -12.25 1.36
C THR A 98 21.46 -12.57 0.55
N SER A 99 21.41 -12.42 -0.78
CA SER A 99 22.57 -12.51 -1.67
C SER A 99 22.44 -11.55 -2.85
N VAL A 100 23.58 -11.20 -3.46
CA VAL A 100 23.62 -10.39 -4.69
C VAL A 100 22.87 -11.12 -5.83
N GLY A 101 22.22 -10.35 -6.70
CA GLY A 101 21.58 -10.86 -7.92
C GLY A 101 20.08 -11.15 -7.81
N GLY A 102 19.41 -10.71 -6.75
CA GLY A 102 17.96 -10.78 -6.63
C GLY A 102 17.24 -10.12 -7.80
N LYS A 103 16.14 -10.71 -8.23
CA LYS A 103 15.32 -10.26 -9.35
C LYS A 103 14.20 -9.36 -8.85
N THR A 104 14.16 -8.14 -9.38
CA THR A 104 13.05 -7.21 -9.17
C THR A 104 11.90 -7.50 -10.14
N THR A 105 10.68 -7.56 -9.62
CA THR A 105 9.45 -7.73 -10.42
C THR A 105 8.36 -6.77 -9.93
N SER A 106 7.41 -6.43 -10.81
CA SER A 106 6.17 -5.76 -10.38
C SER A 106 5.24 -6.82 -9.82
N LEU A 107 4.86 -6.69 -8.56
CA LEU A 107 3.95 -7.63 -7.90
C LEU A 107 2.50 -7.20 -8.05
N ALA A 108 2.23 -5.92 -7.81
CA ALA A 108 0.90 -5.33 -7.86
C ALA A 108 1.02 -3.85 -8.20
N LYS A 109 0.03 -3.34 -8.93
CA LYS A 109 -0.07 -1.92 -9.24
C LYS A 109 -1.46 -1.42 -8.89
N PHE A 110 -1.50 -0.29 -8.20
CA PHE A 110 -2.73 0.35 -7.75
C PHE A 110 -2.79 1.79 -8.21
N THR A 111 -4.00 2.28 -8.46
CA THR A 111 -4.27 3.65 -8.88
C THR A 111 -5.34 4.27 -7.99
N VAL A 112 -5.21 5.57 -7.77
CA VAL A 112 -6.27 6.45 -7.24
C VAL A 112 -6.47 7.61 -8.18
N GLU A 113 -7.73 7.98 -8.42
CA GLU A 113 -8.09 9.10 -9.29
C GLU A 113 -8.18 10.40 -8.47
N SER A 114 -7.92 11.53 -9.10
CA SER A 114 -8.13 12.85 -8.53
C SER A 114 -9.60 13.01 -8.11
N GLY A 115 -9.81 13.37 -6.85
CA GLY A 115 -11.12 13.53 -6.20
C GLY A 115 -11.73 12.23 -5.70
N ARG A 116 -11.09 11.07 -5.93
CA ARG A 116 -11.61 9.74 -5.55
C ARG A 116 -10.51 8.96 -4.82
N PRO A 117 -10.55 8.92 -3.47
CA PRO A 117 -9.50 8.29 -2.68
C PRO A 117 -9.56 6.75 -2.69
N ASN A 118 -10.51 6.15 -3.42
CA ASN A 118 -10.66 4.71 -3.54
C ASN A 118 -9.53 4.07 -4.34
N ILE A 119 -9.00 2.98 -3.81
CA ILE A 119 -7.92 2.21 -4.45
C ILE A 119 -8.54 1.20 -5.41
N HIS A 120 -8.00 1.13 -6.63
CA HIS A 120 -8.33 0.08 -7.59
C HIS A 120 -7.06 -0.45 -8.27
N THR A 121 -7.13 -1.68 -8.78
CA THR A 121 -6.05 -2.29 -9.56
C THR A 121 -5.85 -1.52 -10.86
N ALA A 122 -4.60 -1.26 -11.22
CA ALA A 122 -4.21 -0.55 -12.44
C ALA A 122 -4.16 -1.46 -13.67
#